data_AF-A0A7S0IY47-F1
#
_entry.id   AF-A0A7S0IY47-F1
#
_cell.length_a   1.000
_cell.length_b   1.000
_cell.length_c   1.000
_cell.angle_alpha   90.00
_cell.angle_beta   90.00
_cell.angle_gamma   90.00
#
_symmetry.space_group_name_H-M   'P 1'
#
loop_
_entity.id
_entity.type
_entity.pdbx_description
1 polymer ?
#
loop_
_entity_poly.entity_id
_entity_poly.type
_entity_poly.pdbx_seq_one_letter_code
_entity_poly.pdbx_strand_id
1 'polypeptide(L)'
;MPSLQRVAKVYQDADIECPLVFVTRVREPLSYYISFYKWGVGFRQKKDPLNFGSNFSEWASKVPNLQSAIMLRGMSAMPAEYHGRFPPRSRVDYAKLEKMLDQFAVVGTVERFDETLLLAADLVGLPLLKYKRNTPGNKGGYKGSRESICPDMAACRELIRHVAPL
;
A
#
# COMPACT_ATOMS: atom_id res chain seq x y z
N MET A 1 9.75 -5.06 -10.74
CA MET A 1 10.62 -5.53 -9.64
C MET A 1 11.48 -6.66 -10.21
N PRO A 2 12.79 -6.75 -9.89
CA PRO A 2 13.47 -8.04 -10.04
C PRO A 2 12.59 -9.10 -9.37
N SER A 3 12.32 -10.24 -10.02
CA SER A 3 11.44 -11.24 -9.41
C SER A 3 12.02 -11.62 -8.04
N LEU A 4 11.19 -11.70 -7.00
CA LEU A 4 11.65 -12.12 -5.66
C LEU A 4 12.34 -13.49 -5.73
N GLN A 5 11.90 -14.31 -6.69
CA GLN A 5 12.53 -15.56 -7.12
C GLN A 5 14.02 -15.41 -7.47
N ARG A 6 14.47 -14.26 -7.98
CA ARG A 6 15.90 -14.01 -8.25
C ARG A 6 16.71 -13.96 -6.96
N VAL A 7 16.16 -13.42 -5.87
CA VAL A 7 16.87 -13.40 -4.57
C VAL A 7 16.99 -14.81 -4.01
N ALA A 8 15.91 -15.60 -4.06
CA ALA A 8 15.94 -17.01 -3.69
C ALA A 8 16.97 -17.79 -4.51
N LYS A 9 17.00 -17.56 -5.82
CA LYS A 9 17.99 -18.16 -6.71
C LYS A 9 19.43 -17.78 -6.36
N VAL A 10 19.69 -16.52 -5.99
CA VAL A 10 21.05 -16.10 -5.55
C VAL A 10 21.49 -16.87 -4.30
N TYR A 11 20.60 -17.10 -3.34
CA TYR A 11 20.94 -17.88 -2.13
C TYR A 11 21.21 -19.34 -2.47
N GLN A 12 20.38 -19.93 -3.33
CA GLN A 12 20.57 -21.30 -3.82
C GLN A 12 21.88 -21.46 -4.61
N ASP A 13 22.16 -20.55 -5.55
CA ASP A 13 23.37 -20.60 -6.38
C ASP A 13 24.65 -20.36 -5.55
N ALA A 14 24.53 -19.76 -4.37
CA ALA A 14 25.63 -19.53 -3.42
C ALA A 14 25.73 -20.59 -2.31
N ASP A 15 24.93 -21.65 -2.35
CA ASP A 15 24.89 -22.73 -1.36
C ASP A 15 24.65 -22.22 0.09
N ILE A 16 23.81 -21.19 0.24
CA ILE A 16 23.47 -20.60 1.53
C ILE A 16 22.22 -21.28 2.09
N GLU A 17 22.37 -22.05 3.15
CA GLU A 17 21.26 -22.66 3.91
C GLU A 17 20.57 -21.64 4.84
N CYS A 18 19.87 -20.68 4.24
CA CYS A 18 19.08 -19.67 4.96
C CYS A 18 17.65 -19.64 4.40
N PRO A 19 16.62 -20.03 5.19
CA PRO A 19 15.23 -19.94 4.77
C PRO A 19 14.83 -18.51 4.42
N LEU A 20 14.30 -18.33 3.21
CA LEU A 20 13.80 -17.04 2.75
C LEU A 20 12.27 -17.06 2.67
N VAL A 21 11.65 -16.13 3.38
CA VAL A 21 10.20 -15.93 3.36
C VAL A 21 9.91 -14.51 2.91
N PHE A 22 9.26 -14.40 1.74
CA PHE A 22 8.81 -13.10 1.22
C PHE A 22 7.43 -12.79 1.76
N VAL A 23 7.29 -11.59 2.32
CA VAL A 23 6.04 -11.10 2.92
C VAL A 23 5.67 -9.77 2.30
N THR A 24 4.38 -9.58 2.03
CA THR A 24 3.82 -8.27 1.69
C THR A 24 2.61 -7.97 2.56
N ARG A 25 2.18 -6.70 2.54
CA ARG A 25 1.00 -6.25 3.29
C ARG A 25 0.13 -5.37 2.43
N VAL A 26 -1.15 -5.66 2.48
CA VAL A 26 -2.22 -4.82 1.95
C VAL A 26 -2.92 -4.10 3.09
N ARG A 27 -3.74 -3.11 2.75
CA ARG A 27 -4.51 -2.35 3.75
C ARG A 27 -5.93 -2.15 3.25
N GLU A 28 -6.87 -2.07 4.19
CA GLU A 28 -8.24 -1.65 3.88
C GLU A 28 -8.23 -0.38 2.99
N PRO A 29 -8.96 -0.37 1.86
CA PRO A 29 -8.82 0.66 0.83
C PRO A 29 -8.94 2.09 1.36
N LEU A 30 -10.00 2.43 2.11
CA LEU A 30 -10.19 3.80 2.59
C LEU A 30 -9.05 4.23 3.52
N SER A 31 -8.62 3.33 4.41
CA SER A 31 -7.51 3.56 5.31
C SER A 31 -6.18 3.72 4.58
N TYR A 32 -5.98 3.05 3.44
CA TYR A 32 -4.84 3.27 2.57
C TYR A 32 -4.88 4.66 1.92
N TYR A 33 -6.01 5.05 1.33
CA TYR A 33 -6.17 6.36 0.70
C TYR A 33 -5.93 7.51 1.69
N ILE A 34 -6.54 7.45 2.89
CA ILE A 34 -6.33 8.48 3.92
C ILE A 34 -4.86 8.52 4.34
N SER A 35 -4.22 7.36 4.53
CA SER A 35 -2.81 7.29 4.91
C SER A 35 -1.90 7.88 3.83
N PHE A 36 -2.16 7.57 2.56
CA PHE A 36 -1.41 8.10 1.43
C PHE A 36 -1.64 9.61 1.30
N TYR A 37 -2.88 10.06 1.47
CA TYR A 37 -3.23 11.46 1.44
C TYR A 37 -2.47 12.26 2.50
N LYS A 38 -2.45 11.76 3.74
CA LYS A 38 -1.69 12.36 4.85
C LYS A 38 -0.21 12.45 4.54
N TRP A 39 0.37 11.40 3.96
CA TRP A 39 1.81 11.35 3.76
C TRP A 39 2.28 12.15 2.54
N GLY A 40 1.54 12.11 1.43
CA GLY A 40 2.03 12.57 0.13
C GLY A 40 1.20 13.67 -0.55
N VAL A 41 -0.06 13.88 -0.16
CA VAL A 41 -1.01 14.69 -0.94
C VAL A 41 -1.46 15.94 -0.23
N GLY A 42 -1.94 15.86 1.01
CA GLY A 42 -2.66 16.97 1.64
C GLY A 42 -1.87 18.29 1.73
N PHE A 43 -0.54 18.21 1.87
CA PHE A 43 0.31 19.41 1.86
C PHE A 43 0.61 19.93 0.43
N ARG A 44 0.50 19.09 -0.60
CA ARG A 44 0.61 19.48 -2.01
C ARG A 44 -0.69 20.08 -2.51
N GLN A 45 -1.82 19.49 -2.11
CA GLN A 45 -3.15 20.03 -2.38
C GLN A 45 -3.29 21.47 -1.88
N LYS A 46 -2.76 21.77 -0.69
CA LYS A 46 -2.70 23.14 -0.16
C LYS A 46 -1.93 24.13 -1.04
N LYS A 47 -0.93 23.66 -1.80
CA LYS A 47 -0.09 24.49 -2.68
C LYS A 47 -0.63 24.57 -4.10
N ASP A 48 -1.34 23.54 -4.55
CA ASP A 48 -1.80 23.37 -5.92
C ASP A 48 -3.18 22.69 -5.96
N PRO A 49 -4.24 23.40 -5.55
CA PRO A 49 -5.59 22.84 -5.51
C PRO A 49 -6.14 22.55 -6.92
N LEU A 50 -5.61 23.20 -7.96
CA LEU A 50 -6.05 22.96 -9.34
C LEU A 50 -5.72 21.53 -9.79
N ASN A 51 -4.50 21.07 -9.55
CA ASN A 51 -4.10 19.71 -9.94
C ASN A 51 -4.61 18.64 -8.97
N PHE A 52 -4.67 18.94 -7.68
CA PHE A 52 -5.00 17.96 -6.64
C PHE A 52 -6.48 17.96 -6.22
N GLY A 53 -7.31 18.88 -6.71
CA GLY A 53 -8.68 19.09 -6.21
C GLY A 53 -8.71 19.93 -4.93
N SER A 54 -9.91 20.29 -4.50
CA SER A 54 -10.13 21.16 -3.33
C SER A 54 -10.17 20.41 -2.00
N ASN A 55 -10.43 19.09 -2.03
CA ASN A 55 -10.62 18.25 -0.85
C ASN A 55 -10.21 16.80 -1.11
N PHE A 56 -10.29 15.95 -0.07
CA PHE A 56 -9.93 14.53 -0.15
C PHE A 56 -10.75 13.78 -1.21
N SER A 57 -12.06 13.99 -1.26
CA SER A 57 -12.95 13.26 -2.17
C SER A 57 -12.66 13.61 -3.62
N GLU A 58 -12.49 14.89 -3.94
CA GLU A 58 -12.09 15.33 -5.29
C GLU A 58 -10.75 14.74 -5.73
N TRP A 59 -9.78 14.66 -4.82
CA TRP A 59 -8.51 14.00 -5.10
C TRP A 59 -8.71 12.50 -5.33
N ALA A 60 -9.38 11.81 -4.41
CA ALA A 60 -9.56 10.35 -4.44
C ALA A 60 -10.30 9.89 -5.71
N SER A 61 -11.29 10.66 -6.17
CA SER A 61 -12.02 10.41 -7.42
C SER A 61 -11.13 10.37 -8.66
N LYS A 62 -9.99 11.07 -8.64
CA LYS A 62 -9.05 11.13 -9.77
C LYS A 62 -8.05 9.97 -9.76
N VAL A 63 -7.95 9.21 -8.66
CA VAL A 63 -6.88 8.23 -8.46
C VAL A 63 -7.48 6.85 -8.17
N PRO A 64 -7.99 6.14 -9.18
CA PRO A 64 -8.62 4.83 -8.98
C PRO A 64 -7.58 3.75 -8.63
N ASN A 65 -7.98 2.80 -7.78
CA ASN A 65 -7.18 1.61 -7.41
C ASN A 65 -5.74 1.91 -6.94
N LEU A 66 -5.56 2.98 -6.16
CA LEU A 66 -4.26 3.53 -5.78
C LEU A 66 -3.28 2.49 -5.20
N GLN A 67 -3.72 1.68 -4.23
CA GLN A 67 -2.85 0.70 -3.56
C GLN A 67 -2.28 -0.30 -4.55
N SER A 68 -3.16 -0.90 -5.33
CA SER A 68 -2.79 -1.89 -6.32
C SER A 68 -1.90 -1.26 -7.39
N ALA A 69 -2.20 -0.02 -7.85
CA ALA A 69 -1.43 0.70 -8.85
C ALA A 69 0.03 0.89 -8.41
N ILE A 70 0.23 1.32 -7.16
CA ILE A 70 1.55 1.42 -6.54
C ILE A 70 2.24 0.06 -6.44
N MET A 71 1.52 -1.01 -6.07
CA MET A 71 2.10 -2.35 -5.97
C MET A 71 2.65 -2.86 -7.30
N LEU A 72 1.91 -2.68 -8.40
CA LEU A 72 2.33 -3.16 -9.71
C LEU A 72 3.44 -2.34 -10.35
N ARG A 73 3.43 -1.01 -10.14
CA ARG A 73 4.36 -0.10 -10.81
C ARG A 73 5.56 0.29 -9.95
N GLY A 74 5.50 0.01 -8.66
CA GLY A 74 6.53 0.36 -7.68
C GLY A 74 6.49 1.83 -7.27
N MET A 75 7.32 2.17 -6.28
CA MET A 75 7.36 3.50 -5.65
C MET A 75 7.80 4.63 -6.62
N SER A 76 8.53 4.30 -7.69
CA SER A 76 8.93 5.26 -8.72
C SER A 76 7.75 5.84 -9.51
N ALA A 77 6.60 5.15 -9.51
CA ALA A 77 5.38 5.64 -10.15
C ALA A 77 4.54 6.57 -9.26
N MET A 78 4.86 6.70 -7.96
CA MET A 78 4.09 7.53 -7.02
C MET A 78 3.87 8.98 -7.45
N PRO A 79 4.84 9.68 -8.10
CA PRO A 79 4.61 11.03 -8.59
C PRO A 79 3.43 11.16 -9.56
N ALA A 80 3.21 10.14 -10.40
CA ALA A 80 2.11 10.13 -11.36
C ALA A 80 0.77 9.77 -10.69
N GLU A 81 0.80 8.97 -9.61
CA GLU A 81 -0.37 8.63 -8.81
C GLU A 81 -0.91 9.85 -8.03
N TYR A 82 -0.07 10.86 -7.76
CA TYR A 82 -0.52 12.12 -7.15
C TYR A 82 -1.51 12.92 -8.00
N HIS A 83 -1.39 12.82 -9.33
CA HIS A 83 -2.12 13.67 -10.27
C HIS A 83 -3.27 12.94 -10.99
N GLY A 84 -3.57 11.69 -10.62
CA GLY A 84 -4.67 10.95 -11.23
C GLY A 84 -4.51 10.68 -12.73
N ARG A 85 -3.26 10.63 -13.21
CA ARG A 85 -2.94 10.48 -14.64
C ARG A 85 -3.04 9.04 -15.15
N PHE A 86 -3.67 8.15 -14.39
CA PHE A 86 -3.71 6.74 -14.72
C PHE A 86 -5.12 6.29 -15.11
N PRO A 87 -5.24 5.52 -16.20
CA PRO A 87 -6.52 4.97 -16.58
C PRO A 87 -7.02 4.01 -15.49
N PRO A 88 -8.35 3.87 -15.35
CA PRO A 88 -8.94 2.88 -14.46
C PRO A 88 -8.41 1.48 -14.78
N ARG A 89 -8.32 0.64 -13.75
CA ARG A 89 -7.77 -0.71 -13.91
C ARG A 89 -8.64 -1.59 -14.78
N SER A 90 -7.98 -2.35 -15.64
CA SER A 90 -8.58 -3.42 -16.43
C SER A 90 -8.58 -4.75 -15.67
N ARG A 91 -9.38 -5.73 -16.11
CA ARG A 91 -9.29 -7.12 -15.60
C ARG A 91 -7.87 -7.70 -15.70
N VAL A 92 -7.11 -7.29 -16.72
CA VAL A 92 -5.72 -7.70 -16.92
C VAL A 92 -4.82 -7.19 -15.78
N ASP A 93 -5.13 -6.04 -15.18
CA ASP A 93 -4.36 -5.49 -14.05
C ASP A 93 -4.67 -6.21 -12.73
N TYR A 94 -5.85 -6.81 -12.58
CA TYR A 94 -6.18 -7.66 -11.44
C TYR A 94 -5.42 -8.98 -11.50
N ALA A 95 -5.43 -9.68 -12.63
CA ALA A 95 -4.67 -10.92 -12.80
C ALA A 95 -3.16 -10.71 -12.59
N LYS A 96 -2.62 -9.56 -13.02
CA LYS A 96 -1.22 -9.18 -12.72
C LYS A 96 -0.97 -8.96 -11.23
N LEU A 97 -1.94 -8.38 -10.52
CA LEU A 97 -1.85 -8.17 -9.07
C LEU A 97 -1.87 -9.51 -8.33
N GLU A 98 -2.80 -10.39 -8.67
CA GLU A 98 -2.87 -11.75 -8.10
C GLU A 98 -1.56 -12.49 -8.31
N LYS A 99 -1.06 -12.56 -9.55
CA LYS A 99 0.24 -13.18 -9.86
C LYS A 99 1.42 -12.54 -9.13
N MET A 100 1.33 -11.25 -8.80
CA MET A 100 2.35 -10.57 -8.00
C MET A 100 2.24 -10.96 -6.52
N LEU A 101 1.02 -11.03 -5.99
CA LEU A 101 0.74 -11.44 -4.61
C LEU A 101 1.11 -12.91 -4.36
N ASP A 102 0.95 -13.79 -5.35
CA ASP A 102 1.33 -15.21 -5.29
C ASP A 102 2.84 -15.44 -5.12
N GLN A 103 3.68 -14.40 -5.32
CA GLN A 103 5.12 -14.48 -5.09
C GLN A 103 5.50 -14.35 -3.61
N PHE A 104 4.53 -14.03 -2.73
CA PHE A 104 4.74 -13.88 -1.31
C PHE A 104 4.18 -15.09 -0.58
N ALA A 105 4.95 -15.66 0.34
CA ALA A 105 4.49 -16.74 1.21
C ALA A 105 3.41 -16.26 2.19
N VAL A 106 3.44 -14.99 2.57
CA VAL A 106 2.44 -14.36 3.42
C VAL A 106 2.00 -13.02 2.83
N VAL A 107 0.70 -12.90 2.55
CA VAL A 107 0.03 -11.64 2.22
C VAL A 107 -0.79 -11.22 3.44
N GLY A 108 -0.24 -10.31 4.24
CA GLY A 108 -0.87 -9.84 5.47
C GLY A 108 -1.70 -8.57 5.28
N THR A 109 -2.40 -8.15 6.33
CA THR A 109 -3.01 -6.81 6.41
C THR A 109 -2.21 -5.92 7.35
N VAL A 110 -2.24 -4.60 7.14
CA VAL A 110 -1.62 -3.64 8.08
C VAL A 110 -2.26 -3.71 9.46
N GLU A 111 -3.56 -4.01 9.52
CA GLU A 111 -4.35 -4.14 10.74
C GLU A 111 -3.93 -5.37 11.55
N ARG A 112 -3.53 -6.46 10.89
CA ARG A 112 -3.06 -7.72 11.49
C ARG A 112 -1.56 -7.92 11.34
N PHE A 113 -0.81 -6.86 11.64
CA PHE A 113 0.63 -6.82 11.42
C PHE A 113 1.38 -7.86 12.26
N ASP A 114 0.99 -7.99 13.53
CA ASP A 114 1.63 -8.86 14.50
C ASP A 114 1.45 -10.33 14.10
N GLU A 115 0.24 -10.71 13.66
CA GLU A 115 -0.02 -12.07 13.17
C GLU A 115 0.73 -12.35 11.85
N THR A 116 0.83 -11.36 10.96
CA THR A 116 1.62 -11.48 9.73
C THR A 116 3.10 -11.77 10.06
N LEU A 117 3.63 -11.11 11.10
CA LEU A 117 5.00 -11.31 11.55
C LEU A 117 5.20 -12.68 12.22
N LEU A 118 4.24 -13.15 13.00
CA LEU A 118 4.29 -14.48 13.62
C LEU A 118 4.29 -15.58 12.56
N LEU A 119 3.43 -15.48 11.54
CA LEU A 119 3.42 -16.42 10.41
C LEU A 119 4.76 -16.43 9.67
N ALA A 120 5.34 -15.24 9.45
CA ALA A 120 6.64 -15.14 8.80
C ALA A 120 7.75 -15.79 9.64
N ALA A 121 7.74 -15.57 10.96
CA ALA A 121 8.72 -16.14 11.89
C ALA A 121 8.64 -17.67 11.96
N ASP A 122 7.43 -18.22 12.00
CA ASP A 122 7.19 -19.67 12.00
C ASP A 122 7.76 -20.32 10.74
N LEU A 123 7.51 -19.74 9.56
CA LEU A 123 8.00 -20.23 8.27
C LEU A 123 9.52 -20.22 8.12
N VAL A 124 10.24 -19.33 8.82
CA VAL A 124 11.72 -19.31 8.84
C VAL A 124 12.32 -20.04 10.05
N GLY A 125 11.49 -20.64 10.91
CA GLY A 125 11.95 -21.35 12.11
C GLY A 125 12.51 -20.43 13.20
N LEU A 126 12.10 -19.16 13.27
CA LEU A 126 12.54 -18.25 14.33
C LEU A 126 11.71 -18.46 15.61
N PRO A 127 12.33 -18.91 16.72
CA PRO A 127 11.60 -19.25 17.94
C PRO A 127 11.10 -18.03 18.72
N LEU A 128 11.73 -16.87 18.53
CA LEU A 128 11.34 -15.61 19.16
C LEU A 128 11.53 -14.45 18.19
N LEU A 129 10.46 -13.69 17.96
CA LEU A 129 10.50 -12.46 17.19
C LEU A 129 10.26 -11.25 18.10
N LYS A 130 11.28 -10.39 18.23
CA LYS A 130 11.16 -9.09 18.90
C LYS A 130 11.23 -7.99 17.86
N TYR A 131 10.22 -7.14 17.82
CA TYR A 131 10.20 -6.01 16.90
C TYR A 131 9.69 -4.73 17.60
N LYS A 132 10.11 -3.57 17.08
CA LYS A 132 9.66 -2.26 17.55
C LYS A 132 8.58 -1.72 16.61
N ARG A 133 7.38 -1.46 17.13
CA ARG A 133 6.33 -0.76 16.38
C ARG A 133 6.64 0.74 16.37
N ASN A 134 6.68 1.34 15.19
CA ASN A 134 6.72 2.80 15.08
C ASN A 134 5.34 3.37 15.42
N THR A 135 5.27 4.19 16.46
CA THR A 135 4.03 4.87 16.86
C THR A 135 3.62 5.94 15.85
N PRO A 136 2.32 6.13 15.61
CA PRO A 136 1.82 7.24 14.80
C PRO A 136 2.12 8.57 15.52
N GLY A 137 2.84 9.48 14.89
CA GLY A 137 3.10 10.82 15.45
C GLY A 137 4.38 11.50 14.96
N ASN A 138 5.42 10.71 14.64
CA ASN A 138 6.75 11.24 14.29
C ASN A 138 7.04 11.24 12.78
N LYS A 139 6.04 11.02 11.92
CA LYS A 139 6.22 11.02 10.47
C LYS A 139 5.83 12.37 9.89
N GLY A 140 6.67 12.92 9.01
CA GLY A 140 6.33 14.10 8.22
C GLY A 140 5.07 13.89 7.37
N GLY A 141 4.42 14.98 6.99
CA GLY A 141 3.19 14.97 6.18
C GLY A 141 2.14 15.96 6.66
N TYR A 142 0.95 15.86 6.08
CA TYR A 142 -0.22 16.64 6.44
C TYR A 142 -0.77 16.21 7.81
N LYS A 143 -0.88 17.17 8.75
CA LYS A 143 -1.21 16.93 10.17
C LYS A 143 -2.72 16.82 10.49
N GLY A 144 -3.59 16.61 9.50
CA GLY A 144 -5.02 16.41 9.74
C GLY A 144 -5.36 15.09 10.42
N SER A 145 -6.44 15.08 11.22
CA SER A 145 -7.06 13.85 11.72
C SER A 145 -7.78 13.12 10.57
N ARG A 146 -8.29 11.90 10.80
CA ARG A 146 -9.04 11.18 9.75
C ARG A 146 -10.34 11.93 9.45
N GLU A 147 -10.99 12.41 10.49
CA GLU A 147 -12.25 13.14 10.50
C GLU A 147 -12.08 14.51 9.82
N SER A 148 -10.93 15.18 9.99
CA SER A 148 -10.69 16.44 9.28
C SER A 148 -10.44 16.25 7.78
N ILE A 149 -9.94 15.08 7.37
CA ILE A 149 -9.65 14.76 5.96
C ILE A 149 -10.92 14.25 5.27
N CYS A 150 -11.67 13.40 5.96
CA CYS A 150 -12.92 12.83 5.52
C CYS A 150 -13.95 13.01 6.65
N PRO A 151 -14.70 14.13 6.65
CA PRO A 151 -15.70 14.41 7.68
C PRO A 151 -16.85 13.41 7.67
N ASP A 152 -17.27 12.97 6.48
CA ASP A 152 -18.26 11.91 6.30
C ASP A 152 -17.58 10.60 5.90
N MET A 153 -17.22 9.81 6.92
CA MET A 153 -16.55 8.53 6.75
C MET A 153 -17.38 7.50 5.97
N ALA A 154 -18.72 7.60 5.98
CA ALA A 154 -19.58 6.72 5.21
C ALA A 154 -19.50 7.10 3.72
N ALA A 155 -19.66 8.38 3.40
CA ALA A 155 -19.55 8.86 2.02
C ALA A 155 -18.18 8.58 1.42
N CYS A 156 -17.08 8.80 2.15
CA CYS A 156 -15.76 8.44 1.65
C CYS A 156 -15.60 6.93 1.46
N ARG A 157 -16.20 6.10 2.33
CA ARG A 157 -16.14 4.65 2.16
C ARG A 157 -16.83 4.23 0.86
N GLU A 158 -18.02 4.78 0.59
CA GLU A 158 -18.72 4.50 -0.68
C GLU A 158 -17.93 5.00 -1.89
N LEU A 159 -17.37 6.21 -1.82
CA LEU A 159 -16.49 6.72 -2.86
C LEU A 159 -15.32 5.77 -3.14
N ILE A 160 -14.62 5.34 -2.08
CA ILE A 160 -13.46 4.45 -2.25
C ILE A 160 -13.88 3.08 -2.78
N ARG A 161 -15.04 2.52 -2.39
CA ARG A 161 -15.57 1.30 -3.01
C ARG A 161 -15.81 1.47 -4.50
N HIS A 162 -16.26 2.65 -4.93
CA HIS A 162 -16.48 2.94 -6.34
C HIS A 162 -15.17 3.05 -7.13
N VAL A 163 -14.15 3.75 -6.59
CA VAL A 163 -12.89 3.99 -7.32
C VAL A 163 -11.84 2.89 -7.14
N ALA A 164 -11.99 2.04 -6.12
CA ALA A 164 -11.14 0.90 -5.83
C ALA A 164 -12.00 -0.32 -5.45
N PRO A 165 -12.78 -0.87 -6.41
CA PRO A 165 -13.60 -2.04 -6.16
C PRO A 165 -12.71 -3.26 -5.88
N LEU A 166 -13.20 -4.11 -4.97
CA LEU A 166 -12.61 -5.41 -4.69
C LEU A 166 -12.83 -6.36 -5.87
#